data_AF-A0A5C3FKH9-F1
#
_entry.id   AF-A0A5C3FKH9-F1
#
_cell.length_a   1.000
_cell.length_b   1.000
_cell.length_c   1.000
_cell.angle_alpha   90.00
_cell.angle_beta   90.00
_cell.angle_gamma   90.00
#
_symmetry.space_group_name_H-M   'P 1'
#
loop_
_entity.id
_entity.type
_entity.pdbx_description
1 polymer ?
#
loop_
_entity_poly.entity_id
_entity_poly.type
_entity_poly.pdbx_seq_one_letter_code
_entity_poly.pdbx_strand_id
1 'polypeptide(L)'
;MQILKLFPVVALLGVAYAKEHRGACLEREAAQSLEQAPLVADIAICYHGHNSAYTSDGNTDKGQAVFGGLRWADCHGVGLDCFWMKGENIFQFWGDGGSDNLAFVKRNDNCDYHRDDKLIYCHT
;
A
#
# COMPACT_ATOMS: atom_id res chain seq x y z
N MET A 1 -20.85 -64.02 11.46
CA MET A 1 -19.56 -63.50 10.92
C MET A 1 -19.86 -62.54 9.78
N GLN A 2 -18.97 -61.55 9.58
CA GLN A 2 -18.95 -60.46 8.56
C GLN A 2 -19.88 -59.28 8.88
N ILE A 3 -19.38 -58.21 9.52
CA ILE A 3 -18.49 -57.12 9.05
C ILE A 3 -19.20 -56.22 8.04
N LEU A 4 -19.42 -54.95 8.42
CA LEU A 4 -18.98 -53.77 7.66
C LEU A 4 -19.18 -52.52 8.54
N LYS A 5 -18.08 -52.09 9.19
CA LYS A 5 -17.97 -50.78 9.82
C LYS A 5 -17.77 -49.76 8.68
N LEU A 6 -18.78 -48.96 8.38
CA LEU A 6 -18.65 -47.79 7.52
C LEU A 6 -17.98 -46.68 8.33
N PHE A 7 -16.70 -46.44 8.06
CA PHE A 7 -15.98 -45.26 8.55
C PHE A 7 -16.45 -44.03 7.75
N PRO A 8 -16.77 -42.90 8.41
CA PRO A 8 -17.00 -41.65 7.71
C PRO A 8 -15.64 -41.14 7.22
N VAL A 9 -15.47 -41.10 5.91
CA VAL A 9 -14.36 -40.39 5.25
C VAL A 9 -14.62 -38.90 5.49
N VAL A 10 -13.91 -38.32 6.45
CA VAL A 10 -13.85 -36.87 6.64
C VAL A 10 -13.11 -36.31 5.43
N ALA A 11 -13.85 -35.70 4.50
CA ALA A 11 -13.28 -34.93 3.41
C ALA A 11 -12.54 -33.74 4.01
N LEU A 12 -11.22 -33.82 4.07
CA LEU A 12 -10.34 -32.69 4.32
C LEU A 12 -10.49 -31.75 3.12
N LEU A 13 -11.36 -30.75 3.24
CA LEU A 13 -11.38 -29.59 2.35
C LEU A 13 -10.05 -28.85 2.57
N GLY A 14 -9.06 -29.18 1.75
CA GLY A 14 -7.83 -28.42 1.66
C GLY A 14 -8.16 -27.02 1.18
N VAL A 15 -8.00 -26.03 2.05
CA VAL A 15 -8.03 -24.63 1.65
C VAL A 15 -6.79 -24.43 0.76
N ALA A 16 -7.00 -24.42 -0.55
CA ALA A 16 -5.97 -23.98 -1.47
C ALA A 16 -5.77 -22.48 -1.22
N TYR A 17 -4.70 -22.13 -0.50
CA TYR A 17 -4.25 -20.75 -0.41
C TYR A 17 -3.74 -20.34 -1.80
N ALA A 18 -4.60 -19.68 -2.58
CA ALA A 18 -4.16 -18.98 -3.77
C ALA A 18 -3.12 -17.94 -3.32
N LYS A 19 -1.94 -17.97 -3.93
CA LYS A 19 -0.90 -16.97 -3.67
C LYS A 19 -1.48 -15.60 -4.00
N GLU A 20 -1.44 -14.68 -3.03
CA GLU A 20 -1.89 -13.29 -3.21
C GLU A 20 -1.17 -12.67 -4.42
N HIS A 21 -1.89 -11.87 -5.21
CA HIS A 21 -1.27 -11.08 -6.26
C HIS A 21 -0.60 -9.86 -5.65
N ARG A 22 0.54 -9.43 -6.20
CA ARG A 22 1.31 -8.30 -5.69
C ARG A 22 0.45 -7.04 -5.50
N GLY A 23 -0.38 -6.66 -6.48
CA GLY A 23 -1.28 -5.53 -6.32
C GLY A 23 -2.25 -5.65 -5.14
N ALA A 24 -2.80 -6.83 -4.86
CA ALA A 24 -3.67 -7.05 -3.70
C ALA A 24 -2.91 -6.89 -2.38
N CYS A 25 -1.66 -7.37 -2.32
CA CYS A 25 -0.78 -7.10 -1.19
C CYS A 25 -0.56 -5.59 -1.02
N LEU A 26 -0.19 -4.87 -2.08
CA LEU A 26 0.02 -3.42 -2.03
C LEU A 26 -1.20 -2.65 -1.52
N GLU A 27 -2.40 -2.98 -2.01
CA GLU A 27 -3.66 -2.37 -1.56
C GLU A 27 -3.90 -2.60 -0.06
N ARG A 28 -3.71 -3.85 0.41
CA ARG A 28 -3.80 -4.20 1.83
C ARG A 28 -2.78 -3.44 2.65
N GLU A 29 -1.53 -3.34 2.18
CA GLU A 29 -0.48 -2.61 2.88
C GLU A 29 -0.77 -1.10 2.94
N ALA A 30 -1.31 -0.50 1.87
CA ALA A 30 -1.71 0.90 1.86
C ALA A 30 -2.88 1.17 2.82
N ALA A 31 -3.87 0.28 2.89
CA ALA A 31 -4.99 0.38 3.83
C ALA A 31 -4.51 0.32 5.29
N GLN A 32 -3.68 -0.67 5.63
CA GLN A 32 -3.09 -0.77 6.97
C GLN A 32 -2.21 0.43 7.32
N SER A 33 -1.52 1.02 6.34
CA SER A 33 -0.73 2.23 6.55
C SER A 33 -1.63 3.41 6.90
N LEU A 34 -2.80 3.56 6.27
CA LEU A 34 -3.74 4.61 6.65
C LEU A 34 -4.29 4.44 8.07
N GLU A 35 -4.51 3.20 8.52
CA GLU A 35 -4.94 2.91 9.89
C GLU A 35 -3.89 3.32 10.94
N GLN A 36 -2.60 3.19 10.58
CA GLN A 36 -1.48 3.59 11.44
C GLN A 36 -1.11 5.08 11.33
N ALA A 37 -1.59 5.75 10.29
CA ALA A 37 -1.31 7.16 10.08
C ALA A 37 -2.00 8.05 11.12
N PRO A 38 -1.42 9.22 11.46
CA PRO A 38 -2.09 10.22 12.26
C PRO A 38 -3.48 10.56 11.69
N LEU A 39 -4.45 10.89 12.55
CA LEU A 39 -5.80 11.27 12.11
C LEU A 39 -5.83 12.50 11.19
N VAL A 40 -4.76 13.29 11.20
CA VAL A 40 -4.58 14.47 10.35
C VAL A 40 -4.07 14.14 8.95
N ALA A 41 -3.68 12.89 8.67
CA ALA A 41 -3.21 12.47 7.36
C ALA A 41 -4.36 12.47 6.34
N ASP A 42 -4.13 13.10 5.19
CA ASP A 42 -5.08 13.10 4.08
C ASP A 42 -4.95 11.84 3.22
N ILE A 43 -3.75 11.27 3.17
CA ILE A 43 -3.46 10.06 2.39
C ILE A 43 -2.37 9.22 3.04
N ALA A 44 -2.43 7.90 2.85
CA ALA A 44 -1.30 7.00 3.02
C ALA A 44 -0.92 6.38 1.67
N ILE A 45 0.37 6.34 1.39
CA ILE A 45 0.94 5.88 0.13
C ILE A 45 1.95 4.78 0.45
N CYS A 46 1.93 3.69 -0.31
CA CYS A 46 2.97 2.66 -0.33
C CYS A 46 3.50 2.54 -1.75
N TYR A 47 4.82 2.67 -1.90
CA TYR A 47 5.44 2.67 -3.22
C TYR A 47 6.74 1.87 -3.26
N HIS A 48 6.95 1.18 -4.38
CA HIS A 48 8.20 0.53 -4.73
C HIS A 48 8.95 1.30 -5.83
N GLY A 49 10.18 1.72 -5.54
CA GLY A 49 11.11 2.29 -6.52
C GLY A 49 11.56 3.71 -6.21
N HIS A 50 12.24 4.34 -7.18
CA HIS A 50 12.77 5.70 -7.01
C HIS A 50 11.65 6.74 -6.86
N ASN A 51 11.70 7.52 -5.78
CA ASN A 51 10.64 8.44 -5.39
C ASN A 51 11.13 9.59 -4.50
N SER A 52 10.35 10.66 -4.41
CA SER A 52 10.74 11.90 -3.75
C SER A 52 10.59 11.85 -2.22
N ALA A 53 9.84 10.89 -1.67
CA ALA A 53 9.58 10.79 -0.23
C ALA A 53 10.86 10.45 0.57
N TYR A 54 11.78 9.69 -0.02
CA TYR A 54 13.01 9.22 0.64
C TYR A 54 14.31 9.58 -0.09
N THR A 55 14.25 10.41 -1.12
CA THR A 55 15.43 10.87 -1.87
C THR A 55 15.53 12.39 -1.84
N SER A 56 16.63 13.00 -2.28
CA SER A 56 16.72 14.47 -2.39
C SER A 56 15.97 15.04 -3.61
N ASP A 57 15.40 14.18 -4.44
CA ASP A 57 14.79 14.57 -5.69
C ASP A 57 13.33 15.02 -5.49
N GLY A 58 12.85 15.87 -6.40
CA GLY A 58 11.46 16.34 -6.41
C GLY A 58 11.16 17.31 -5.27
N ASN A 59 9.86 17.52 -5.03
CA ASN A 59 9.35 18.63 -4.23
C ASN A 59 8.55 18.19 -2.99
N THR A 60 8.67 16.93 -2.55
CA THR A 60 7.98 16.46 -1.34
C THR A 60 8.45 17.22 -0.12
N ASP A 61 7.52 17.89 0.56
CA ASP A 61 7.76 18.47 1.88
C ASP A 61 7.81 17.33 2.90
N LYS A 62 8.97 17.17 3.54
CA LYS A 62 9.27 16.13 4.54
C LYS A 62 9.21 16.68 5.96
N GLY A 63 8.68 17.90 6.13
CA GLY A 63 8.40 18.46 7.43
C GLY A 63 7.47 17.54 8.22
N GLN A 64 7.83 17.26 9.48
CA GLN A 64 7.08 16.34 10.34
C GLN A 64 5.61 16.75 10.56
N ALA A 65 5.26 18.00 10.25
CA ALA A 65 3.88 18.49 10.32
C ALA A 65 3.01 18.05 9.14
N VAL A 66 3.60 17.71 7.99
CA VAL A 66 2.89 17.41 6.72
C VAL A 66 3.26 16.07 6.09
N PHE A 67 4.24 15.37 6.66
CA PHE A 67 4.75 14.11 6.14
C PHE A 67 5.30 13.23 7.27
N GLY A 68 5.18 11.91 7.11
CA GLY A 68 5.92 10.97 7.94
C GLY A 68 5.96 9.56 7.37
N GLY A 69 7.11 8.90 7.55
CA GLY A 69 7.24 7.47 7.28
C GLY A 69 6.42 6.66 8.28
N LEU A 70 5.79 5.58 7.79
CA LEU A 70 4.98 4.68 8.61
C LEU A 70 5.72 3.37 8.84
N ARG A 71 6.05 2.67 7.76
CA ARG A 71 6.64 1.34 7.82
C ARG A 71 7.19 0.92 6.46
N TRP A 72 7.98 -0.15 6.52
CA TRP A 72 8.36 -0.92 5.35
C TRP A 72 7.49 -2.18 5.26
N ALA A 73 7.10 -2.59 4.05
CA ALA A 73 6.35 -3.82 3.82
C ALA A 73 6.99 -4.64 2.69
N ASP A 74 6.86 -5.97 2.75
CA ASP A 74 7.27 -6.87 1.68
C ASP A 74 6.06 -7.46 0.97
N CYS A 75 5.95 -7.20 -0.33
CA CYS A 75 4.95 -7.82 -1.19
C CYS A 75 5.61 -8.73 -2.22
N HIS A 76 5.90 -9.97 -1.79
CA HIS A 76 6.50 -11.03 -2.59
C HIS A 76 7.93 -10.74 -3.10
N GLY A 77 8.80 -10.26 -2.21
CA GLY A 77 10.19 -9.90 -2.53
C GLY A 77 10.35 -8.48 -3.06
N VAL A 78 9.30 -7.67 -2.93
CA VAL A 78 9.26 -6.26 -3.34
C VAL A 78 9.07 -5.42 -2.09
N GLY A 79 10.12 -4.70 -1.71
CA GLY A 79 10.07 -3.75 -0.60
C GLY A 79 9.28 -2.49 -0.98
N LEU A 80 8.36 -2.12 -0.09
CA LEU A 80 7.51 -0.94 -0.19
C LEU A 80 7.84 0.01 0.95
N ASP A 81 8.09 1.27 0.60
CA ASP A 81 8.13 2.34 1.58
C ASP A 81 6.73 2.93 1.71
N CYS A 82 6.17 2.87 2.92
CA CYS A 82 4.85 3.40 3.23
C CYS A 82 4.96 4.65 4.11
N PHE A 83 4.23 5.70 3.75
CA PHE A 83 4.25 7.01 4.40
C PHE A 83 2.89 7.70 4.28
N TRP A 84 2.71 8.77 5.06
CA TRP A 84 1.53 9.63 4.99
C TRP A 84 1.90 11.05 4.58
N MET A 85 0.93 11.74 3.99
CA MET A 85 1.01 13.15 3.63
C MET A 85 -0.29 13.88 4.00
N LYS A 86 -0.20 15.21 4.15
CA LYS A 86 -1.36 16.10 4.29
C LYS A 86 -1.08 17.51 3.75
N GLY A 87 -2.14 18.27 3.57
CA GLY A 87 -2.11 19.68 3.15
C GLY A 87 -1.39 19.84 1.82
N GLU A 88 -0.93 21.07 1.53
CA GLU A 88 -0.13 21.34 0.34
C GLU A 88 1.18 20.54 0.36
N ASN A 89 1.21 19.40 -0.35
CA ASN A 89 2.37 18.54 -0.43
C ASN A 89 2.31 17.70 -1.72
N ILE A 90 3.46 17.29 -2.24
CA ILE A 90 3.55 16.59 -3.52
C ILE A 90 4.45 15.36 -3.38
N PHE A 91 3.93 14.21 -3.78
CA PHE A 91 4.70 12.98 -3.94
C PHE A 91 4.97 12.75 -5.42
N GLN A 92 6.22 12.53 -5.79
CA GLN A 92 6.65 12.25 -7.16
C GLN A 92 7.36 10.90 -7.20
N PHE A 93 7.14 10.16 -8.27
CA PHE A 93 7.78 8.86 -8.49
C PHE A 93 8.29 8.75 -9.92
N TRP A 94 9.46 8.14 -10.10
CA TRP A 94 10.10 8.05 -11.42
C TRP A 94 9.96 6.67 -12.06
N GLY A 95 9.48 5.69 -11.31
CA GLY A 95 9.20 4.34 -11.78
C GLY A 95 7.81 4.17 -12.38
N ASP A 96 7.28 2.96 -12.25
CA ASP A 96 5.94 2.60 -12.71
C ASP A 96 4.91 2.91 -11.62
N GLY A 97 3.87 3.67 -11.98
CA GLY A 97 2.72 3.98 -11.12
C GLY A 97 1.56 2.99 -11.24
N GLY A 98 1.82 1.81 -11.83
CA GLY A 98 0.87 0.71 -11.91
C GLY A 98 0.53 0.11 -10.54
N SER A 99 -0.60 -0.60 -10.48
CA SER A 99 -1.15 -1.25 -9.27
C SER A 99 -0.20 -2.22 -8.58
N ASP A 100 0.87 -2.59 -9.27
CA ASP A 100 1.89 -3.54 -8.84
C ASP A 100 3.08 -2.87 -8.13
N ASN A 101 3.16 -1.55 -8.16
CA ASN A 101 4.26 -0.75 -7.60
C ASN A 101 3.78 0.43 -6.76
N LEU A 102 2.56 0.93 -7.00
CA LEU A 102 1.96 2.04 -6.26
C LEU A 102 0.57 1.64 -5.75
N ALA A 103 0.35 1.83 -4.45
CA ALA A 103 -0.98 1.84 -3.86
C ALA A 103 -1.10 3.00 -2.87
N PHE A 104 -2.30 3.55 -2.76
CA PHE A 104 -2.60 4.62 -1.83
C PHE A 104 -4.04 4.56 -1.37
N VAL A 105 -4.31 5.05 -0.16
CA VAL A 105 -5.66 5.20 0.37
C VAL A 105 -5.82 6.63 0.86
N LYS A 106 -6.80 7.32 0.30
CA LYS A 106 -7.17 8.68 0.70
C LYS A 106 -8.15 8.61 1.87
N ARG A 107 -7.94 9.44 2.88
CA ARG A 107 -8.90 9.64 3.98
C ARG A 107 -10.02 10.60 3.59
N ASN A 108 -9.73 11.53 2.69
CA ASN A 108 -10.62 12.57 2.21
C ASN A 108 -10.30 12.92 0.74
N ASP A 109 -10.97 13.93 0.20
CA ASP A 109 -10.78 14.36 -1.19
C ASP A 109 -9.68 15.42 -1.34
N ASN A 110 -8.76 15.55 -0.38
CA ASN A 110 -7.72 16.58 -0.40
C ASN A 110 -6.50 16.22 -1.25
N CYS A 111 -6.49 15.05 -1.90
CA CYS A 111 -5.34 14.64 -2.71
C CYS A 111 -5.79 14.09 -4.05
N ASP A 112 -5.05 14.40 -5.11
CA ASP A 112 -5.29 14.00 -6.48
C ASP A 112 -4.13 13.16 -7.02
N TYR A 113 -4.48 12.14 -7.81
CA TYR A 113 -3.50 11.30 -8.49
C TYR A 113 -3.38 11.73 -9.95
N HIS A 114 -2.22 12.28 -10.31
CA HIS A 114 -1.87 12.68 -11.66
C HIS A 114 -0.94 11.63 -12.26
N ARG A 115 -1.56 10.61 -12.88
CA ARG A 115 -0.83 9.45 -13.42
C ARG A 115 0.18 9.85 -14.50
N ASP A 116 -0.21 10.74 -15.41
CA ASP A 116 0.63 11.14 -16.55
C ASP A 116 1.86 11.95 -16.09
N ASP A 117 1.69 12.75 -15.04
CA ASP A 117 2.77 13.53 -14.42
C ASP A 117 3.54 12.74 -13.34
N LYS A 118 3.14 11.48 -13.11
CA LYS A 118 3.70 10.58 -12.10
C LYS A 118 3.80 11.20 -10.71
N LEU A 119 2.70 11.80 -10.25
CA LEU A 119 2.66 12.45 -8.94
C LEU A 119 1.30 12.29 -8.26
N ILE A 120 1.32 12.41 -6.94
CA ILE A 120 0.14 12.62 -6.11
C ILE A 120 0.30 13.99 -5.47
N TYR A 121 -0.68 14.86 -5.65
CA TYR A 121 -0.69 16.21 -5.09
C TYR A 121 -1.78 16.29 -4.02
N CYS A 122 -1.42 16.69 -2.82
CA CYS A 122 -2.38 17.05 -1.78
C CYS A 122 -2.52 18.57 -1.70
N HIS A 123 -3.74 19.03 -1.48
CA HIS A 123 -4.13 20.42 -1.34
C HIS A 123 -4.80 20.67 0.03
N THR A 124 -5.14 21.93 0.29
CA THR A 124 -5.87 22.34 1.50
C THR A 124 -7.38 22.20 1.36
#